data_AF-A0A1V5S6A6-F1
#
_entry.id   AF-A0A1V5S6A6-F1
#
_cell.length_a   1.000
_cell.length_b   1.000
_cell.length_c   1.000
_cell.angle_alpha   90.00
_cell.angle_beta   90.00
_cell.angle_gamma   90.00
#
_symmetry.space_group_name_H-M   'P 1'
#
loop_
_entity.id
_entity.type
_entity.pdbx_description
1 polymer ?
#
loop_
_entity_poly.entity_id
_entity_poly.type
_entity_poly.pdbx_seq_one_letter_code
_entity_poly.pdbx_strand_id
1 'polypeptide(L)'
;MNKEALRSYDDKTHIAGRISMISILVILLAVPLAFSLHYNVFPNIKLLDLGQLVGIFIMFYATAIVETIAYTPLLGTSGMYLGFVTGNISNLKLPCAIAAMSKADVKSGSQEAEVVSTIAIAVSSIVTTITLAVFVLLLRPILPSLTAEGSLLAPAFKQVLPCLFGALAASYFFKYWKLGIAPIAVLVIVLLFSGSIPVGTLIPIGVAVSLVATHLLYKKGYV
;
A
#
# COMPACT_ATOMS: atom_id res chain seq x y z
N MET A 1 -7.47 46.72 -14.04
CA MET A 1 -6.30 45.85 -13.74
C MET A 1 -6.80 44.44 -13.52
N ASN A 2 -6.31 43.51 -14.35
CA ASN A 2 -6.82 42.15 -14.50
C ASN A 2 -6.51 41.31 -13.25
N LYS A 3 -7.55 40.83 -12.54
CA LYS A 3 -7.42 39.87 -11.44
C LYS A 3 -7.22 38.47 -12.01
N GLU A 4 -6.05 38.19 -12.57
CA GLU A 4 -5.52 36.83 -12.40
C GLU A 4 -5.15 36.72 -10.93
N ALA A 5 -6.11 36.27 -10.11
CA ALA A 5 -5.87 36.01 -8.70
C ALA A 5 -4.70 35.02 -8.62
N LEU A 6 -3.54 35.51 -8.18
CA LEU A 6 -2.37 34.68 -7.87
C LEU A 6 -2.85 33.57 -6.93
N ARG A 7 -3.04 32.37 -7.48
CA ARG A 7 -3.44 31.18 -6.71
C ARG A 7 -2.53 31.02 -5.51
N SER A 8 -3.10 30.72 -4.35
CA SER A 8 -2.35 30.49 -3.11
C SER A 8 -1.37 29.33 -3.32
N TYR A 9 -0.30 29.28 -2.52
CA TYR A 9 0.65 28.18 -2.54
C TYR A 9 -0.07 26.82 -2.43
N ASP A 10 -1.03 26.73 -1.51
CA ASP A 10 -1.84 25.53 -1.29
C ASP A 10 -2.64 25.12 -2.51
N ASP A 11 -3.26 26.08 -3.21
CA ASP A 11 -4.02 25.81 -4.44
C ASP A 11 -3.11 25.20 -5.53
N LYS A 12 -1.89 25.74 -5.67
CA LYS A 12 -0.92 25.23 -6.64
C LYS A 12 -0.45 23.83 -6.25
N THR A 13 -0.18 23.60 -4.96
CA THR A 13 0.23 22.29 -4.43
C THR A 13 -0.85 21.24 -4.64
N HIS A 14 -2.12 21.57 -4.38
CA HIS A 14 -3.25 20.67 -4.64
C HIS A 14 -3.42 20.35 -6.13
N ILE A 15 -3.30 21.35 -7.00
CA ILE A 15 -3.41 21.13 -8.45
C ILE A 15 -2.28 20.23 -8.94
N ALA A 16 -1.04 20.55 -8.59
CA ALA A 16 0.12 19.75 -8.95
C ALA A 16 0.01 18.32 -8.40
N GLY A 17 -0.32 18.18 -7.12
CA GLY A 17 -0.48 16.89 -6.44
C GLY A 17 -1.54 16.00 -7.11
N ARG A 18 -2.72 16.55 -7.44
CA ARG A 18 -3.77 15.79 -8.15
C ARG A 18 -3.34 15.38 -9.55
N ILE A 19 -2.69 16.28 -10.30
CA ILE A 19 -2.19 15.96 -11.65
C ILE A 19 -1.16 14.83 -11.57
N SER A 20 -0.23 14.89 -10.60
CA SER A 20 0.76 13.84 -10.37
C SER A 20 0.10 12.52 -10.00
N MET A 21 -0.87 12.52 -9.09
CA MET A 21 -1.62 11.32 -8.68
C MET A 21 -2.32 10.67 -9.88
N ILE A 22 -3.05 11.46 -10.68
CA ILE A 22 -3.77 10.95 -11.86
C ILE A 22 -2.79 10.42 -12.90
N SER A 23 -1.72 11.17 -13.19
CA SER A 23 -0.69 10.75 -14.16
C SER A 23 -0.07 9.41 -13.77
N ILE A 24 0.25 9.23 -12.49
CA ILE A 24 0.88 8.01 -12.00
C ILE A 24 -0.10 6.84 -11.95
N LEU A 25 -1.36 7.08 -11.59
CA LEU A 25 -2.41 6.06 -11.70
C LEU A 25 -2.54 5.56 -13.14
N VAL A 26 -2.54 6.47 -14.12
CA VAL A 26 -2.59 6.11 -15.55
C VAL A 26 -1.37 5.29 -15.94
N ILE A 27 -0.16 5.70 -15.55
CA ILE A 27 1.07 4.94 -15.84
C ILE A 27 1.01 3.55 -15.20
N LEU A 28 0.55 3.45 -13.95
CA LEU A 28 0.48 2.19 -13.20
C LEU A 28 -0.49 1.19 -13.84
N LEU A 29 -1.59 1.66 -14.44
CA LEU A 29 -2.50 0.84 -15.21
C LEU A 29 -2.00 0.56 -16.64
N ALA A 30 -1.27 1.51 -17.23
CA ALA A 30 -0.74 1.38 -18.59
C ALA A 30 0.36 0.30 -18.69
N VAL A 31 1.20 0.12 -17.67
CA VAL A 31 2.27 -0.90 -17.67
C VAL A 31 1.74 -2.34 -17.83
N PRO A 32 0.84 -2.85 -16.96
CA PRO A 32 0.30 -4.20 -17.13
C PRO A 32 -0.51 -4.32 -18.42
N LEU A 33 -1.23 -3.27 -18.83
CA LEU A 33 -1.94 -3.25 -20.11
C LEU A 33 -0.98 -3.39 -21.31
N ALA A 34 0.15 -2.68 -21.29
CA ALA A 34 1.17 -2.76 -22.32
C ALA A 34 1.77 -4.18 -22.40
N PHE A 35 2.03 -4.80 -21.25
CA PHE A 35 2.46 -6.21 -21.21
C PHE A 35 1.40 -7.16 -21.76
N SER A 36 0.15 -7.00 -21.37
CA SER A 36 -0.97 -7.80 -21.87
C SER A 36 -1.13 -7.69 -23.39
N LEU A 37 -1.01 -6.47 -23.94
CA LEU A 37 -1.05 -6.22 -25.38
C LEU A 37 0.16 -6.82 -26.10
N HIS A 38 1.36 -6.65 -25.55
CA HIS A 38 2.60 -7.15 -26.17
C HIS A 38 2.66 -8.68 -26.22
N TYR A 39 2.28 -9.34 -25.12
CA TYR A 39 2.30 -10.81 -25.02
C TYR A 39 0.99 -11.48 -25.44
N ASN A 40 -0.03 -10.71 -25.82
CA ASN A 40 -1.40 -11.19 -26.08
C ASN A 40 -1.99 -12.02 -24.91
N VAL A 41 -1.61 -11.70 -23.68
CA VAL A 41 -2.10 -12.35 -22.46
C VAL A 41 -3.00 -11.39 -21.70
N PHE A 42 -4.30 -11.54 -21.87
CA PHE A 42 -5.29 -10.78 -21.11
C PHE A 42 -5.71 -11.50 -19.84
N PRO A 43 -5.98 -10.77 -18.75
CA PRO A 43 -6.54 -11.36 -17.54
C PRO A 43 -7.85 -12.06 -17.87
N ASN A 44 -8.00 -13.29 -17.42
CA ASN A 44 -9.23 -14.06 -17.62
C ASN A 44 -10.34 -13.43 -16.78
N ILE A 45 -11.24 -12.71 -17.46
CA ILE A 45 -12.34 -11.97 -16.84
C ILE A 45 -13.28 -12.91 -16.08
N LYS A 46 -13.35 -14.20 -16.45
CA LYS A 46 -14.16 -15.20 -15.72
C LYS A 46 -13.56 -15.61 -14.38
N LEU A 47 -12.24 -15.43 -14.20
CA LEU A 47 -11.55 -15.64 -12.92
C LEU A 47 -11.53 -14.37 -12.06
N LEU A 48 -11.94 -13.23 -12.63
CA LEU A 48 -12.04 -11.97 -11.91
C LEU A 48 -13.31 -11.97 -11.05
N ASP A 49 -13.20 -12.60 -9.89
CA ASP A 49 -14.28 -12.62 -8.91
C ASP A 49 -14.44 -11.22 -8.30
N LEU A 50 -15.54 -10.55 -8.65
CA LEU A 50 -15.89 -9.23 -8.14
C LEU A 50 -15.89 -9.18 -6.60
N GLY A 51 -16.21 -10.30 -5.94
CA GLY A 51 -16.17 -10.40 -4.48
C GLY A 51 -14.77 -10.24 -3.90
N GLN A 52 -13.74 -10.76 -4.59
CA GLN A 52 -12.33 -10.61 -4.20
C GLN A 52 -11.88 -9.16 -4.32
N LEU A 53 -12.21 -8.54 -5.45
CA LEU A 53 -11.86 -7.15 -5.72
C LEU A 53 -12.48 -6.21 -4.68
N VAL A 54 -13.75 -6.42 -4.34
CA VAL A 54 -14.45 -5.62 -3.33
C VAL A 54 -13.83 -5.81 -1.94
N GLY A 55 -13.47 -7.03 -1.55
CA GLY A 55 -12.82 -7.28 -0.25
C GLY A 55 -11.46 -6.60 -0.13
N ILE A 56 -10.63 -6.71 -1.18
CA ILE A 56 -9.34 -6.01 -1.27
C ILE A 56 -9.57 -4.49 -1.21
N PHE A 57 -10.52 -3.99 -2.00
CA PHE A 57 -10.84 -2.56 -2.06
C PHE A 57 -11.23 -2.02 -0.68
N ILE A 58 -12.16 -2.66 0.02
CA ILE A 58 -12.61 -2.22 1.35
C ILE A 58 -11.44 -2.17 2.35
N MET A 59 -10.58 -3.19 2.36
CA MET A 59 -9.44 -3.25 3.28
C MET A 59 -8.43 -2.12 3.05
N PHE A 60 -8.02 -1.91 1.80
CA PHE A 60 -7.01 -0.92 1.46
C PHE A 60 -7.56 0.51 1.47
N TYR A 61 -8.81 0.70 1.03
CA TYR A 61 -9.43 2.03 0.98
C TYR A 61 -9.70 2.58 2.37
N ALA A 62 -10.19 1.74 3.30
CA ALA A 62 -10.38 2.15 4.70
C ALA A 62 -9.05 2.58 5.33
N THR A 63 -7.99 1.79 5.11
CA THR A 63 -6.65 2.14 5.63
C THR A 63 -6.13 3.43 5.01
N ALA A 64 -6.28 3.61 3.69
CA ALA A 64 -5.86 4.83 3.01
C ALA A 64 -6.56 6.07 3.57
N ILE A 65 -7.86 6.01 3.89
CA ILE A 65 -8.58 7.11 4.54
C ILE A 65 -8.00 7.43 5.91
N VAL A 66 -7.81 6.40 6.75
CA VAL A 66 -7.27 6.56 8.11
C VAL A 66 -5.86 7.15 8.07
N GLU A 67 -4.99 6.63 7.21
CA GLU A 67 -3.63 7.15 7.02
C GLU A 67 -3.63 8.58 6.46
N THR A 68 -4.55 8.90 5.54
CA THR A 68 -4.69 10.27 5.04
C THR A 68 -5.01 11.23 6.17
N ILE A 69 -6.03 10.94 6.98
CA ILE A 69 -6.44 11.80 8.09
C ILE A 69 -5.34 11.90 9.15
N ALA A 70 -4.72 10.78 9.50
CA ALA A 70 -3.72 10.72 10.56
C ALA A 70 -2.42 11.45 10.18
N TYR A 71 -1.98 11.35 8.93
CA TYR A 71 -0.66 11.85 8.52
C TYR A 71 -0.68 13.25 7.90
N THR A 72 -1.83 13.74 7.44
CA THR A 72 -1.96 15.12 6.92
C THR A 72 -1.45 16.18 7.89
N PRO A 73 -1.84 16.20 9.18
CA PRO A 73 -1.33 17.20 10.12
C PRO A 73 0.17 17.04 10.45
N LEU A 74 0.75 15.88 10.16
CA LEU A 74 2.16 15.57 10.45
C LEU A 74 3.09 15.89 9.28
N LEU A 75 2.64 15.64 8.05
CA LEU A 75 3.46 15.70 6.84
C LEU A 75 3.11 16.87 5.91
N GLY A 76 2.02 17.58 6.18
CA GLY A 76 1.54 18.66 5.30
C GLY A 76 0.99 18.16 3.96
N THR A 77 0.52 19.08 3.15
CA THR A 77 -0.19 18.77 1.91
C THR A 77 0.73 18.17 0.85
N SER A 78 1.88 18.81 0.59
CA SER A 78 2.85 18.34 -0.41
C SER A 78 3.49 17.00 -0.03
N GLY A 79 3.82 16.84 1.26
CA GLY A 79 4.36 15.59 1.78
C GLY A 79 3.39 14.42 1.62
N MET A 80 2.09 14.66 1.80
CA MET A 80 1.05 13.65 1.62
C MET A 80 0.83 13.24 0.17
N TYR A 81 0.72 14.19 -0.76
CA TYR A 81 0.60 13.85 -2.19
C TYR A 81 1.79 13.01 -2.66
N LEU A 82 3.01 13.41 -2.28
CA LEU A 82 4.21 12.68 -2.67
C LEU A 82 4.30 11.32 -1.98
N GLY A 83 3.96 11.23 -0.69
CA GLY A 83 3.96 9.99 0.08
C GLY A 83 2.97 8.97 -0.44
N PHE A 84 1.77 9.38 -0.86
CA PHE A 84 0.78 8.45 -1.44
C PHE A 84 1.14 7.97 -2.83
N VAL A 85 1.82 8.82 -3.63
CA VAL A 85 2.36 8.42 -4.92
C VAL A 85 3.45 7.36 -4.77
N THR A 86 4.38 7.56 -3.83
CA THR A 86 5.59 6.72 -3.73
C THR A 86 5.41 5.53 -2.78
N GLY A 87 4.39 5.57 -1.94
CA GLY A 87 3.98 4.49 -1.05
C GLY A 87 4.88 4.31 0.17
N ASN A 88 4.54 3.27 0.96
CA ASN A 88 5.22 2.88 2.20
C ASN A 88 5.40 4.04 3.21
N ILE A 89 4.32 4.80 3.42
CA ILE A 89 4.34 5.98 4.28
C ILE A 89 4.72 5.58 5.70
N SER A 90 3.96 4.66 6.29
CA SER A 90 4.07 4.29 7.70
C SER A 90 5.42 3.69 8.10
N ASN A 91 6.07 2.90 7.23
CA ASN A 91 7.33 2.22 7.60
C ASN A 91 8.59 2.99 7.17
N LEU A 92 8.50 3.86 6.17
CA LEU A 92 9.69 4.46 5.57
C LEU A 92 9.59 5.98 5.45
N LYS A 93 8.50 6.53 4.90
CA LYS A 93 8.41 7.99 4.65
C LYS A 93 8.15 8.79 5.93
N LEU A 94 7.19 8.36 6.73
CA LEU A 94 6.82 8.99 8.00
C LEU A 94 8.00 9.04 8.99
N PRO A 95 8.71 7.94 9.30
CA PRO A 95 9.85 8.02 10.21
C PRO A 95 11.00 8.87 9.65
N CYS A 96 11.26 8.84 8.34
CA CYS A 96 12.25 9.72 7.72
C CYS A 96 11.86 11.21 7.86
N ALA A 97 10.58 11.54 7.64
CA ALA A 97 10.10 12.91 7.77
C ALA A 97 10.16 13.39 9.23
N ILE A 98 9.73 12.58 10.20
CA ILE A 98 9.82 12.92 11.63
C ILE A 98 11.27 13.10 12.07
N ALA A 99 12.17 12.21 11.64
CA ALA A 99 13.60 12.35 11.95
C ALA A 99 14.19 13.63 11.37
N ALA A 100 13.84 13.99 10.12
CA ALA A 100 14.30 15.23 9.50
C ALA A 100 13.75 16.47 10.21
N MET A 101 12.46 16.48 10.55
CA MET A 101 11.83 17.58 11.31
C MET A 101 12.47 17.76 12.69
N SER A 102 12.70 16.66 13.40
CA SER A 102 13.38 16.69 14.71
C SER A 102 14.82 17.20 14.60
N LYS A 103 15.54 16.86 13.53
CA LYS A 103 16.91 17.38 13.30
C LYS A 103 16.95 18.85 12.90
N ALA A 104 15.90 19.33 12.25
CA ALA A 104 15.74 20.73 11.88
C ALA A 104 15.10 21.58 13.00
N ASP A 105 14.77 20.97 14.15
CA ASP A 105 14.07 21.60 15.28
C ASP A 105 12.77 22.32 14.88
N VAL A 106 12.01 21.71 13.96
CA VAL A 106 10.72 22.23 13.49
C VAL A 106 9.56 21.39 14.00
N LYS A 107 8.47 22.06 14.38
CA LYS A 107 7.27 21.42 14.94
C LYS A 107 6.30 21.04 13.82
N SER A 108 5.79 19.81 13.84
CA SER A 108 4.75 19.36 12.90
C SER A 108 3.54 20.30 12.89
N GLY A 109 2.99 20.53 11.70
CA GLY A 109 1.89 21.46 11.45
C GLY A 109 2.31 22.91 11.17
N SER A 110 3.62 23.24 11.20
CA SER A 110 4.13 24.52 10.71
C SER A 110 4.45 24.47 9.21
N GLN A 111 4.57 25.64 8.55
CA GLN A 111 4.97 25.72 7.14
C GLN A 111 6.38 25.19 6.92
N GLU A 112 7.30 25.47 7.85
CA GLU A 112 8.68 24.97 7.80
C GLU A 112 8.71 23.44 7.90
N ALA A 113 7.86 22.85 8.76
CA ALA A 113 7.74 21.41 8.87
C ALA A 113 7.20 20.76 7.59
N GLU A 114 6.24 21.39 6.90
CA GLU A 114 5.75 20.92 5.59
C GLU A 114 6.87 20.93 4.54
N VAL A 115 7.70 21.96 4.50
CA VAL A 115 8.84 22.02 3.58
C VAL A 115 9.86 20.92 3.90
N VAL A 116 10.26 20.78 5.17
CA VAL A 116 11.24 19.77 5.61
C VAL A 116 10.74 18.35 5.35
N SER A 117 9.48 18.06 5.70
CA SER A 117 8.88 16.75 5.47
C SER A 117 8.77 16.42 3.98
N THR A 118 8.40 17.40 3.14
CA THR A 118 8.34 17.20 1.68
C THR A 118 9.70 16.84 1.10
N ILE A 119 10.76 17.55 1.48
CA ILE A 119 12.13 17.25 1.04
C ILE A 119 12.56 15.86 1.53
N ALA A 120 12.28 15.54 2.80
CA ALA A 120 12.62 14.24 3.37
C ALA A 120 11.93 13.08 2.62
N ILE A 121 10.64 13.24 2.31
CA ILE A 121 9.86 12.24 1.56
C ILE A 121 10.38 12.13 0.12
N ALA A 122 10.70 13.25 -0.53
CA ALA A 122 11.26 13.26 -1.88
C ALA A 122 12.60 12.51 -1.94
N VAL A 123 13.55 12.87 -1.08
CA VAL A 123 14.87 12.23 -1.01
C VAL A 123 14.73 10.75 -0.67
N SER A 124 13.91 10.42 0.33
CA SER A 124 13.62 9.03 0.69
C SER A 124 13.09 8.25 -0.51
N SER A 125 12.22 8.85 -1.33
CA SER A 125 11.64 8.20 -2.52
C SER A 125 12.67 8.02 -3.63
N ILE A 126 13.51 9.02 -3.88
CA ILE A 126 14.61 8.92 -4.84
C ILE A 126 15.57 7.80 -4.43
N VAL A 127 16.03 7.80 -3.18
CA VAL A 127 16.93 6.76 -2.65
C VAL A 127 16.29 5.38 -2.78
N THR A 128 15.03 5.23 -2.37
CA THR A 128 14.31 3.94 -2.49
C THR A 128 14.27 3.47 -3.95
N THR A 129 13.91 4.34 -4.87
CA THR A 129 13.79 4.01 -6.30
C THR A 129 15.15 3.65 -6.90
N ILE A 130 16.21 4.40 -6.59
CA ILE A 130 17.57 4.12 -7.05
C ILE A 130 18.05 2.78 -6.49
N THR A 131 17.84 2.53 -5.19
CA THR A 131 18.21 1.27 -4.56
C THR A 131 17.50 0.11 -5.25
N LEU A 132 16.18 0.18 -5.44
CA LEU A 132 15.44 -0.87 -6.14
C LEU A 132 15.93 -1.05 -7.58
N ALA A 133 16.16 0.02 -8.33
CA ALA A 133 16.66 -0.06 -9.70
C ALA A 133 18.04 -0.74 -9.77
N VAL A 134 18.97 -0.33 -8.90
CA VAL A 134 20.31 -0.92 -8.84
C VAL A 134 20.23 -2.41 -8.48
N PHE A 135 19.49 -2.78 -7.43
CA PHE A 135 19.35 -4.17 -7.03
C PHE A 135 18.72 -5.02 -8.14
N VAL A 136 17.65 -4.55 -8.78
CA VAL A 136 17.01 -5.28 -9.89
C VAL A 136 17.95 -5.47 -11.07
N LEU A 137 18.71 -4.44 -11.45
CA LEU A 137 19.68 -4.53 -12.55
C LEU A 137 20.85 -5.49 -12.23
N LEU A 138 21.35 -5.47 -10.99
CA LEU A 138 22.42 -6.36 -10.54
C LEU A 138 21.96 -7.81 -10.38
N LEU A 139 20.70 -8.03 -9.95
CA LEU A 139 20.12 -9.37 -9.80
C LEU A 139 19.73 -9.97 -11.15
N ARG A 140 19.40 -9.16 -12.16
CA ARG A 140 18.98 -9.63 -13.50
C ARG A 140 19.83 -10.77 -14.10
N PRO A 141 21.17 -10.71 -14.15
CA PRO A 141 21.98 -11.79 -14.72
C PRO A 141 22.00 -13.08 -13.86
N ILE A 142 21.80 -12.95 -12.54
CA ILE A 142 21.90 -14.07 -11.58
C ILE A 142 20.53 -14.76 -11.41
N LEU A 143 19.43 -14.03 -11.56
CA LEU A 143 18.07 -14.51 -11.38
C LEU A 143 17.77 -15.82 -12.15
N PRO A 144 18.12 -15.98 -13.45
CA PRO A 144 17.87 -17.23 -14.17
C PRO A 144 18.55 -18.46 -13.54
N SER A 145 19.73 -18.27 -12.95
CA SER A 145 20.45 -19.34 -12.25
C SER A 145 19.79 -19.67 -10.91
N LEU A 146 19.30 -18.67 -10.19
CA LEU A 146 18.66 -18.85 -8.89
C LEU A 146 17.24 -19.42 -8.99
N THR A 147 16.52 -19.14 -10.07
CA THR A 147 15.15 -19.61 -10.31
C THR A 147 15.07 -20.89 -11.14
N ALA A 148 16.20 -21.38 -11.67
CA ALA A 148 16.26 -22.64 -12.42
C ALA A 148 15.77 -23.82 -11.56
N GLU A 149 15.13 -24.82 -12.17
CA GLU A 149 14.49 -25.92 -11.45
C GLU A 149 15.44 -26.77 -10.57
N GLY A 150 16.74 -26.77 -10.88
CA GLY A 150 17.78 -27.43 -10.08
C GLY A 150 18.36 -26.61 -8.93
N SER A 151 17.95 -25.34 -8.78
CA SER A 151 18.44 -24.45 -7.71
C SER A 151 17.75 -24.75 -6.38
N LEU A 152 18.53 -24.80 -5.29
CA LEU A 152 18.02 -24.88 -3.92
C LEU A 152 17.02 -23.75 -3.58
N LEU A 153 17.11 -22.61 -4.28
CA LEU A 153 16.26 -21.44 -4.03
C LEU A 153 14.99 -21.41 -4.89
N ALA A 154 14.85 -22.27 -5.89
CA ALA A 154 13.68 -22.28 -6.77
C ALA A 154 12.34 -22.42 -6.01
N PRO A 155 12.22 -23.26 -4.95
CA PRO A 155 11.00 -23.31 -4.15
C PRO A 155 10.67 -21.98 -3.47
N ALA A 156 11.67 -21.22 -3.01
CA ALA A 156 11.46 -19.93 -2.36
C ALA A 156 10.89 -18.89 -3.35
N PHE A 157 11.39 -18.87 -4.59
CA PHE A 157 10.87 -17.99 -5.64
C PHE A 157 9.43 -18.32 -6.07
N LYS A 158 9.01 -19.59 -5.95
CA LYS A 158 7.61 -19.98 -6.17
C LYS A 158 6.65 -19.42 -5.10
N GLN A 159 7.17 -19.05 -3.92
CA GLN A 159 6.36 -18.54 -2.81
C GLN A 159 6.43 -17.03 -2.60
N VAL A 160 6.90 -16.28 -3.61
CA VAL A 160 6.95 -14.81 -3.52
C VAL A 160 5.56 -14.21 -3.29
N LEU A 161 4.52 -14.70 -3.97
CA LEU A 161 3.17 -14.16 -3.84
C LEU A 161 2.56 -14.44 -2.45
N PRO A 162 2.61 -15.68 -1.90
CA PRO A 162 2.23 -15.94 -0.51
C PRO A 162 3.07 -15.17 0.51
N CYS A 163 4.39 -15.03 0.31
CA CYS A 163 5.24 -14.25 1.22
C CYS A 163 4.87 -12.76 1.21
N LEU A 164 4.55 -12.20 0.04
CA LEU A 164 4.13 -10.80 -0.10
C LEU A 164 2.85 -10.53 0.70
N PHE A 165 1.81 -11.32 0.48
CA PHE A 165 0.54 -11.15 1.19
C PHE A 165 0.61 -11.61 2.65
N GLY A 166 1.45 -12.60 2.97
CA GLY A 166 1.67 -13.08 4.32
C GLY A 166 2.38 -12.04 5.19
N ALA A 167 3.43 -11.40 4.67
CA ALA A 167 4.09 -10.29 5.35
C ALA A 167 3.12 -9.12 5.60
N LEU A 168 2.32 -8.77 4.58
CA LEU A 168 1.28 -7.76 4.70
C LEU A 168 0.27 -8.12 5.80
N ALA A 169 -0.31 -9.33 5.74
CA ALA A 169 -1.28 -9.82 6.71
C ALA A 169 -0.69 -9.83 8.13
N ALA A 170 0.56 -10.26 8.29
CA ALA A 170 1.25 -10.26 9.57
C ALA A 170 1.40 -8.84 10.13
N SER A 171 1.83 -7.86 9.33
CA SER A 171 1.95 -6.46 9.77
C SER A 171 0.62 -5.90 10.30
N TYR A 172 -0.49 -6.20 9.65
CA TYR A 172 -1.82 -5.77 10.12
C TYR A 172 -2.29 -6.58 11.34
N PHE A 173 -2.04 -7.89 11.36
CA PHE A 173 -2.43 -8.74 12.47
C PHE A 173 -1.70 -8.34 13.76
N PHE A 174 -0.39 -8.09 13.70
CA PHE A 174 0.36 -7.63 14.88
C PHE A 174 -0.16 -6.29 15.41
N LYS A 175 -0.58 -5.39 14.51
CA LYS A 175 -1.14 -4.09 14.90
C LYS A 175 -2.55 -4.20 15.49
N TYR A 176 -3.39 -5.11 14.97
CA TYR A 176 -4.80 -5.23 15.33
C TYR A 176 -5.17 -6.65 15.80
N TRP A 177 -4.34 -7.26 16.65
CA TRP A 177 -4.45 -8.69 16.97
C TRP A 177 -5.82 -9.07 17.57
N LYS A 178 -6.40 -8.21 18.43
CA LYS A 178 -7.72 -8.42 19.04
C LYS A 178 -8.85 -8.52 18.00
N LEU A 179 -8.72 -7.80 16.88
CA LEU A 179 -9.70 -7.77 15.80
C LEU A 179 -9.45 -8.92 14.80
N GLY A 180 -8.20 -9.35 14.64
CA GLY A 180 -7.81 -10.36 13.66
C GLY A 180 -8.06 -11.82 14.08
N ILE A 181 -8.09 -12.13 15.38
CA ILE A 181 -8.20 -13.53 15.86
C ILE A 181 -9.49 -14.19 15.39
N ALA A 182 -10.63 -13.51 15.55
CA ALA A 182 -11.94 -14.08 15.23
C ALA A 182 -12.11 -14.46 13.74
N PRO A 183 -11.85 -13.56 12.76
CA PRO A 183 -11.95 -13.93 11.35
C PRO A 183 -10.92 -15.00 10.95
N ILE A 184 -9.70 -14.95 11.48
CA ILE A 184 -8.69 -15.99 11.19
C ILE A 184 -9.14 -17.35 11.70
N ALA A 185 -9.63 -17.44 12.94
CA ALA A 185 -10.10 -18.69 13.52
C ALA A 185 -11.24 -19.29 12.67
N VAL A 186 -12.21 -18.49 12.26
CA VAL A 186 -13.32 -18.95 11.42
C VAL A 186 -12.84 -19.39 10.04
N LEU A 187 -11.93 -18.64 9.40
CA LEU A 187 -11.37 -19.03 8.10
C LEU A 187 -10.57 -20.33 8.17
N VAL A 188 -9.79 -20.52 9.24
CA VAL A 188 -9.05 -21.77 9.49
C VAL A 188 -10.03 -22.93 9.68
N ILE A 189 -11.10 -22.74 10.46
CA ILE A 189 -12.14 -23.76 10.64
C ILE A 189 -12.78 -24.12 9.30
N VAL A 190 -13.18 -23.13 8.50
CA VAL A 190 -13.78 -23.35 7.16
C VAL A 190 -12.83 -24.14 6.25
N LEU A 191 -11.54 -23.80 6.24
CA LEU A 191 -10.52 -24.49 5.46
C LEU A 191 -10.24 -25.91 5.96
N LEU A 192 -10.35 -26.19 7.25
CA LEU A 192 -10.21 -27.55 7.80
C LEU A 192 -11.33 -28.47 7.32
N PHE A 193 -12.55 -27.96 7.19
CA PHE A 193 -13.70 -28.73 6.69
C PHE A 193 -13.80 -28.74 5.17
N SER A 194 -13.26 -27.73 4.49
CA SER A 194 -13.29 -27.63 3.03
C SER A 194 -12.06 -26.89 2.50
N GLY A 195 -10.94 -27.60 2.42
CA GLY A 195 -9.65 -27.05 2.00
C GLY A 195 -9.55 -26.66 0.52
N SER A 196 -10.57 -27.00 -0.28
CA SER A 196 -10.63 -26.70 -1.71
C SER A 196 -11.45 -25.45 -2.03
N ILE A 197 -11.97 -24.74 -1.01
CA ILE A 197 -12.79 -23.55 -1.24
C ILE A 197 -11.95 -22.50 -1.98
N PRO A 198 -12.46 -21.93 -3.08
CA PRO A 198 -11.80 -20.84 -3.77
C PRO A 198 -11.55 -19.66 -2.83
N VAL A 199 -10.36 -19.05 -2.93
CA VAL A 199 -10.00 -17.83 -2.16
C VAL A 199 -11.07 -16.74 -2.30
N GLY A 200 -11.77 -16.71 -3.44
CA GLY A 200 -12.88 -15.82 -3.70
C GLY A 200 -14.09 -15.93 -2.80
N THR A 201 -14.36 -17.13 -2.30
CA THR A 201 -15.43 -17.37 -1.34
C THR A 201 -14.95 -17.10 0.09
N LEU A 202 -13.66 -17.33 0.37
CA LEU A 202 -13.08 -17.10 1.71
C LEU A 202 -13.01 -15.62 2.07
N ILE A 203 -12.71 -14.74 1.11
CA ILE A 203 -12.64 -13.29 1.33
C ILE A 203 -13.96 -12.71 1.89
N PRO A 204 -15.13 -12.88 1.25
CA PRO A 204 -16.39 -12.32 1.77
C PRO A 204 -16.81 -12.94 3.10
N ILE A 205 -16.55 -14.24 3.33
CA ILE A 205 -16.76 -14.88 4.64
C ILE A 205 -15.90 -14.18 5.69
N GLY A 206 -14.61 -13.99 5.41
CA GLY A 206 -13.66 -13.30 6.30
C GLY A 206 -14.08 -11.87 6.61
N VAL A 207 -14.54 -11.11 5.61
CA VAL A 207 -15.04 -9.74 5.78
C VAL A 207 -16.30 -9.72 6.65
N ALA A 208 -17.28 -10.57 6.36
CA ALA A 208 -18.53 -10.63 7.13
C ALA A 208 -18.27 -10.97 8.60
N VAL A 209 -17.43 -11.98 8.85
CA VAL A 209 -17.03 -12.37 10.21
C VAL A 209 -16.25 -11.23 10.89
N SER A 210 -15.35 -10.54 10.18
CA SER A 210 -14.60 -9.40 10.72
C SER A 210 -15.53 -8.27 11.15
N LEU A 211 -16.52 -7.91 10.32
CA LEU A 211 -17.49 -6.86 10.64
C LEU A 211 -18.33 -7.21 11.86
N VAL A 212 -18.86 -8.44 11.92
CA VAL A 212 -19.67 -8.91 13.06
C VAL A 212 -18.84 -8.99 14.33
N ALA A 213 -17.65 -9.59 14.26
CA ALA A 213 -16.76 -9.71 15.42
C ALA A 213 -16.34 -8.34 15.96
N THR A 214 -15.98 -7.41 15.07
CA THR A 214 -15.61 -6.04 15.44
C THR A 214 -16.78 -5.32 16.10
N HIS A 215 -18.00 -5.44 15.55
CA HIS A 215 -19.19 -4.82 16.14
C HIS A 215 -19.54 -5.38 17.53
N LEU A 216 -19.41 -6.69 17.73
CA LEU A 216 -19.64 -7.32 19.03
C LEU A 216 -18.59 -6.92 20.07
N LEU A 217 -17.32 -6.83 19.68
CA LEU A 217 -16.23 -6.37 20.54
C LEU A 217 -16.42 -4.89 20.94
N TYR A 218 -16.86 -4.06 20.00
CA TYR A 218 -17.20 -2.66 20.25
C TYR A 218 -18.33 -2.51 21.27
N LYS A 219 -19.44 -3.24 21.09
CA LYS A 219 -20.56 -3.23 22.06
C LYS A 219 -20.18 -3.71 23.45
N LYS A 220 -19.17 -4.56 23.56
CA LYS A 220 -18.65 -5.06 24.84
C LYS A 220 -17.54 -4.19 25.45
N GLY A 221 -17.16 -3.09 24.79
CA GLY A 221 -16.14 -2.15 25.28
C GLY A 221 -14.69 -2.68 25.20
N TYR A 222 -14.44 -3.72 24.41
CA TYR A 222 -13.08 -4.28 24.26
C TYR A 222 -12.26 -3.56 23.19
N VAL A 223 -12.92 -2.83 22.28
CA VAL A 223 -12.36 -2.01 21.19
C VAL A 223 -13.23 -0.77 21.00
#